data_AF-B4W3E0-F1
#
_entry.id   AF-B4W3E0-F1
#
_cell.length_a   1.000
_cell.length_b   1.000
_cell.length_c   1.000
_cell.angle_alpha   90.00
_cell.angle_beta   90.00
_cell.angle_gamma   90.00
#
_symmetry.space_group_name_H-M   'P 1'
#
loop_
_entity.id
_entity.type
_entity.pdbx_description
1 polymer ?
#
loop_
_entity_poly.entity_id
_entity_poly.type
_entity_poly.pdbx_seq_one_letter_code
_entity_poly.pdbx_strand_id
1 'polypeptide(L)'
;MVKCSTPVEQIQVKKGQVQAVVAGGETYQAKTYISDLDPKLTVQLMQDEQALSQRERKRLTDYKYSCSAFNIYLGLDERFDPERYGIGNWNVWYYPKGKFNQAYQEQLEDNFEVRIQVCV
;
A
#
# COMPACT_ATOMS: atom_id res chain seq x y z
N MET A 1 -18.98 8.89 -5.99
CA MET A 1 -19.02 8.28 -4.64
C MET A 1 -18.03 7.13 -4.64
N VAL A 2 -17.14 7.04 -3.65
CA VAL A 2 -16.17 5.95 -3.53
C VAL A 2 -16.85 4.74 -2.90
N LYS A 3 -16.69 3.55 -3.48
CA LYS A 3 -17.18 2.28 -2.89
C LYS A 3 -16.09 1.69 -2.00
N CYS A 4 -16.33 1.68 -0.69
CA CYS A 4 -15.47 1.00 0.28
C CYS A 4 -15.96 -0.44 0.52
N SER A 5 -15.07 -1.34 0.93
CA SER A 5 -15.41 -2.75 1.23
C SER A 5 -16.09 -3.50 0.08
N THR A 6 -15.84 -3.10 -1.16
CA THR A 6 -16.32 -3.77 -2.37
C THR A 6 -15.11 -4.34 -3.10
N PRO A 7 -14.67 -5.56 -2.75
CA PRO A 7 -13.47 -6.13 -3.35
C PRO A 7 -13.66 -6.35 -4.84
N VAL A 8 -12.59 -6.14 -5.61
CA VAL A 8 -12.56 -6.55 -7.01
C VAL A 8 -12.46 -8.07 -7.07
N GLU A 9 -13.42 -8.69 -7.75
CA GLU A 9 -13.54 -10.13 -7.92
C GLU A 9 -12.87 -10.58 -9.23
N GLN A 10 -12.92 -9.75 -10.26
CA GLN A 10 -12.40 -10.08 -11.58
C GLN A 10 -12.04 -8.84 -12.39
N ILE A 11 -10.95 -8.96 -13.16
CA ILE A 11 -10.58 -8.05 -14.24
C ILE A 11 -10.79 -8.77 -15.57
N GLN A 12 -11.74 -8.29 -16.38
CA GLN A 12 -12.03 -8.85 -17.69
C GLN A 12 -11.10 -8.23 -18.72
N VAL A 13 -10.20 -9.04 -19.27
CA VAL A 13 -9.25 -8.62 -20.32
C VAL A 13 -9.59 -9.31 -21.62
N LYS A 14 -9.52 -8.58 -22.73
CA LYS A 14 -9.68 -9.11 -24.08
C LYS A 14 -8.71 -8.42 -25.02
N LYS A 15 -7.95 -9.21 -25.79
CA LYS A 15 -6.95 -8.69 -26.74
C LYS A 15 -5.98 -7.67 -26.12
N GLY A 16 -5.54 -7.93 -24.88
CA GLY A 16 -4.62 -7.05 -24.15
C GLY A 16 -5.23 -5.75 -23.63
N GLN A 17 -6.55 -5.59 -23.65
CA GLN A 17 -7.25 -4.42 -23.11
C GLN A 17 -8.28 -4.82 -22.05
N VAL A 18 -8.30 -4.08 -20.94
CA VAL A 18 -9.33 -4.23 -19.91
C VAL A 18 -10.67 -3.76 -20.48
N GLN A 19 -11.67 -4.64 -20.41
CA GLN A 19 -13.03 -4.38 -20.89
C GLN A 19 -13.95 -3.95 -19.75
N ALA A 20 -13.80 -4.60 -18.60
CA ALA A 20 -14.60 -4.34 -17.41
C ALA A 20 -13.93 -4.89 -16.15
N VAL A 21 -14.44 -4.46 -15.01
CA VAL A 21 -14.09 -4.98 -13.68
C VAL A 21 -15.37 -5.48 -13.00
N VAL A 22 -15.32 -6.61 -12.33
CA VAL A 22 -16.44 -7.13 -11.52
C VAL A 22 -16.11 -6.89 -10.04
N ALA A 23 -17.02 -6.26 -9.30
CA ALA A 23 -16.87 -6.00 -7.88
C ALA A 23 -18.23 -5.90 -7.18
N GLY A 24 -18.44 -6.68 -6.12
CA GLY A 24 -19.73 -6.75 -5.42
C GLY A 24 -20.84 -7.31 -6.30
N GLY A 25 -20.53 -8.25 -7.19
CA GLY A 25 -21.47 -8.81 -8.17
C GLY A 25 -21.90 -7.86 -9.30
N GLU A 26 -21.39 -6.63 -9.33
CA GLU A 26 -21.66 -5.65 -10.40
C GLU A 26 -20.50 -5.56 -11.39
N THR A 27 -20.81 -5.28 -12.66
CA THR A 27 -19.81 -5.05 -13.72
C THR A 27 -19.64 -3.56 -13.99
N TYR A 28 -18.41 -3.07 -13.97
CA TYR A 28 -18.06 -1.67 -14.22
C TYR A 28 -17.23 -1.53 -15.48
N GLN A 29 -17.59 -0.55 -16.32
CA GLN A 29 -16.86 -0.20 -17.53
C GLN A 29 -16.32 1.23 -17.42
N ALA A 30 -15.11 1.43 -17.91
CA ALA A 30 -14.42 2.71 -17.95
C ALA A 30 -13.56 2.84 -19.21
N LYS A 31 -13.19 4.07 -19.55
CA LYS A 31 -12.21 4.35 -20.62
C LYS A 31 -10.77 3.99 -20.20
N THR A 32 -10.49 4.05 -18.91
CA THR A 32 -9.15 3.84 -18.34
C THR A 32 -9.30 3.19 -16.98
N TYR A 33 -8.40 2.26 -16.69
CA TYR A 33 -8.37 1.49 -15.45
C TYR A 33 -7.01 1.69 -14.78
N ILE A 34 -7.01 1.91 -13.47
CA ILE A 34 -5.81 2.03 -12.64
C ILE A 34 -5.97 1.02 -11.51
N SER A 35 -5.00 0.13 -11.35
CA SER A 35 -4.91 -0.78 -10.21
C SER A 35 -3.80 -0.30 -9.29
N ASP A 36 -4.17 0.01 -8.05
CA ASP A 36 -3.23 0.25 -6.95
C ASP A 36 -3.03 -1.01 -6.08
N LEU A 37 -3.61 -2.13 -6.51
CA LEU A 37 -3.40 -3.43 -5.87
C LEU A 37 -2.01 -3.96 -6.20
N ASP A 38 -1.46 -4.79 -5.31
CA ASP A 38 -0.25 -5.57 -5.58
C ASP A 38 -0.27 -6.18 -7.01
N PRO A 39 0.85 -6.10 -7.77
CA PRO A 39 0.91 -6.60 -9.14
C PRO A 39 0.56 -8.08 -9.28
N LYS A 40 1.03 -8.95 -8.36
CA LYS A 40 0.73 -10.38 -8.40
C LYS A 40 -0.76 -10.62 -8.20
N LEU A 41 -1.40 -9.94 -7.26
CA LEU A 41 -2.85 -10.02 -7.05
C LEU A 41 -3.63 -9.46 -8.24
N THR A 42 -3.20 -8.32 -8.80
CA THR A 42 -3.82 -7.74 -10.00
C THR A 42 -3.80 -8.73 -11.16
N VAL A 43 -2.67 -9.40 -11.40
CA VAL A 43 -2.54 -10.42 -12.46
C VAL A 43 -3.40 -11.65 -12.18
N GLN A 44 -3.54 -12.07 -10.91
CA GLN A 44 -4.42 -13.19 -10.54
C GLN A 44 -5.90 -12.92 -10.81
N LEU A 45 -6.33 -11.66 -10.71
CA LEU A 45 -7.71 -11.26 -11.01
C LEU A 45 -8.00 -11.21 -12.53
N MET A 46 -6.97 -11.23 -13.38
CA MET A 46 -7.13 -11.34 -14.83
C MET A 46 -7.43 -12.80 -15.21
N GLN A 47 -8.66 -13.10 -15.60
CA GLN A 47 -9.07 -14.47 -15.97
C GLN A 47 -8.49 -14.97 -17.30
N ASP A 48 -7.90 -14.09 -18.11
CA ASP A 48 -7.28 -14.46 -19.38
C ASP A 48 -5.78 -14.71 -19.17
N GLU A 49 -5.35 -15.97 -19.31
CA GLU A 49 -3.94 -16.33 -19.19
C GLU A 49 -3.07 -15.68 -20.27
N GLN A 50 -3.67 -15.36 -21.42
CA GLN A 50 -3.05 -14.70 -22.56
C GLN A 50 -3.15 -13.17 -22.50
N ALA A 51 -3.73 -12.61 -21.43
CA ALA A 51 -3.79 -11.16 -21.21
C ALA A 51 -2.41 -10.49 -21.22
N LEU A 52 -1.38 -11.24 -20.80
CA LEU A 52 0.00 -10.79 -20.69
C LEU A 52 0.93 -11.77 -21.39
N SER A 53 2.01 -11.25 -21.96
CA SER A 53 3.10 -12.12 -22.43
C SER A 53 3.68 -12.92 -21.25
N GLN A 54 4.23 -14.10 -21.52
CA GLN A 54 4.87 -14.91 -20.48
C GLN A 54 5.98 -14.15 -19.74
N ARG A 55 6.73 -13.31 -20.46
CA ARG A 55 7.78 -12.46 -19.88
C ARG A 55 7.20 -11.45 -18.88
N GLU A 56 6.12 -10.77 -19.25
CA GLU A 56 5.47 -9.78 -18.38
C GLU A 56 4.79 -10.44 -17.19
N ARG A 57 4.10 -11.56 -17.40
CA ARG A 57 3.54 -12.35 -16.30
C ARG A 57 4.64 -12.73 -15.30
N LYS A 58 5.75 -13.29 -15.77
CA LYS A 58 6.89 -13.63 -14.90
C LYS A 58 7.42 -12.42 -14.16
N ARG A 59 7.65 -11.29 -14.84
CA ARG A 59 8.13 -10.04 -14.20
C ARG A 59 7.20 -9.57 -13.07
N LEU A 60 5.89 -9.69 -13.26
CA LEU A 60 4.87 -9.19 -12.32
C LEU A 60 4.46 -10.21 -11.26
N THR A 61 4.83 -11.48 -11.37
CA THR A 61 4.42 -12.51 -10.40
C THR A 61 5.56 -13.31 -9.80
N ASP A 62 6.75 -13.33 -10.41
CA ASP A 62 7.89 -14.14 -9.97
C ASP A 62 8.80 -13.36 -9.01
N TYR A 63 8.20 -12.79 -7.97
CA TYR A 63 8.90 -12.24 -6.81
C TYR A 63 8.37 -12.87 -5.52
N LYS A 64 9.24 -12.99 -4.53
CA LYS A 64 8.87 -13.37 -3.17
C LYS A 64 8.46 -12.13 -2.42
N TYR A 65 7.36 -12.22 -1.68
CA TYR A 65 7.03 -11.18 -0.72
C TYR A 65 8.15 -11.13 0.32
N SER A 66 8.70 -9.94 0.50
CA SER A 66 9.57 -9.65 1.64
C SER A 66 8.65 -9.19 2.77
N CYS A 67 8.76 -9.81 3.95
CA CYS A 67 8.29 -9.16 5.17
C CYS A 67 9.32 -8.07 5.52
N SER A 68 9.29 -6.96 4.78
CA SER A 68 10.29 -5.90 4.93
C SER A 68 10.07 -5.07 6.20
N ALA A 69 8.88 -5.10 6.79
CA ALA A 69 8.55 -4.33 7.98
C ALA A 69 7.77 -5.16 9.00
N PHE A 70 8.24 -5.15 10.24
CA PHE A 70 7.51 -5.62 11.40
C PHE A 70 7.34 -4.44 12.36
N ASN A 71 6.08 -4.02 12.56
CA ASN A 71 5.75 -2.87 13.39
C ASN A 71 5.29 -3.35 14.76
N ILE A 72 5.91 -2.85 15.83
CA ILE A 72 5.49 -3.09 17.22
C ILE A 72 5.04 -1.76 17.81
N TYR A 73 3.82 -1.73 18.36
CA TYR A 73 3.31 -0.60 19.12
C TYR A 73 3.43 -0.90 20.61
N LEU A 74 4.21 -0.10 21.34
CA LEU A 74 4.45 -0.28 22.77
C LEU A 74 3.94 0.94 23.55
N GLY A 75 3.17 0.69 24.61
CA GLY A 75 2.90 1.69 25.64
C GLY A 75 4.07 1.70 26.62
N LEU A 76 4.82 2.80 26.66
CA LEU A 76 6.05 2.92 27.44
C LEU A 76 5.88 3.98 28.54
N ASP A 77 6.56 3.76 29.66
CA ASP A 77 6.68 4.75 30.73
C ASP A 77 7.46 5.97 30.22
N GLU A 78 7.12 7.18 30.69
CA GLU A 78 7.80 8.43 30.28
C GLU A 78 9.30 8.44 30.57
N ARG A 79 9.77 7.60 31.50
CA ARG A 79 11.18 7.44 31.85
C ARG A 79 11.94 6.48 30.93
N PHE A 80 11.27 5.87 29.95
CA PHE A 80 11.91 4.93 29.03
C PHE A 80 12.87 5.66 28.08
N ASP A 81 14.13 5.21 28.08
CA ASP A 81 15.19 5.75 27.23
C ASP A 81 15.55 4.70 26.15
N PRO A 82 15.07 4.86 24.90
CA PRO A 82 15.22 3.88 23.83
C PRO A 82 16.69 3.67 23.42
N GLU A 83 17.53 4.72 23.50
CA GLU A 83 18.93 4.65 23.08
C GLU A 83 19.73 3.66 23.93
N ARG A 84 19.38 3.51 25.22
CA ARG A 84 20.00 2.53 26.12
C ARG A 84 19.81 1.07 25.70
N TYR A 85 18.81 0.81 24.86
CA TYR A 85 18.47 -0.53 24.38
C TYR A 85 18.81 -0.72 22.90
N GLY A 86 19.60 0.18 22.31
CA GLY A 86 19.97 0.12 20.89
C GLY A 86 18.84 0.51 19.94
N ILE A 87 17.79 1.15 20.45
CA ILE A 87 16.65 1.63 19.69
C ILE A 87 16.89 3.13 19.42
N GLY A 88 17.27 3.47 18.20
CA GLY A 88 17.56 4.85 17.79
C GLY A 88 16.74 5.31 16.59
N ASN A 89 17.06 6.49 16.05
CA ASN A 89 16.35 7.14 14.93
C ASN A 89 16.29 6.34 13.63
N TRP A 90 16.98 5.20 13.54
CA TRP A 90 16.93 4.25 12.43
C TRP A 90 15.85 3.17 12.59
N ASN A 91 15.28 3.02 13.79
CA ASN A 91 14.30 1.98 14.14
C ASN A 91 13.04 2.55 14.84
N VAL A 92 12.92 3.87 14.98
CA VAL A 92 11.82 4.51 15.72
C VAL A 92 11.08 5.50 14.86
N TRP A 93 9.77 5.30 14.77
CA TRP A 93 8.83 6.31 14.31
C TRP A 93 8.33 7.10 15.52
N TYR A 94 9.04 8.17 15.89
CA TYR A 94 8.75 8.96 17.09
C TYR A 94 7.83 10.15 16.78
N TYR A 95 6.68 10.20 17.45
CA TYR A 95 5.68 11.26 17.27
C TYR A 95 5.50 12.05 18.58
N PRO A 96 6.36 13.04 18.86
CA PRO A 96 6.40 13.72 20.16
C PRO A 96 5.09 14.46 20.50
N LYS A 97 4.32 14.87 19.48
CA LYS A 97 3.04 15.59 19.67
C LYS A 97 1.82 14.67 19.81
N GLY A 98 1.96 13.35 19.61
CA GLY A 98 0.87 12.35 19.76
C GLY A 98 -0.34 12.48 18.81
N LYS A 99 -0.46 13.57 18.05
CA LYS A 99 -1.57 13.87 17.14
C LYS A 99 -1.13 13.74 15.68
N PHE A 100 -1.23 12.53 15.14
CA PHE A 100 -0.84 12.21 13.76
C PHE A 100 -1.45 13.13 12.71
N ASN A 101 -2.77 13.32 12.74
CA ASN A 101 -3.46 14.15 11.75
C ASN A 101 -2.98 15.61 11.76
N GLN A 102 -2.68 16.14 12.95
CA GLN A 102 -2.16 17.49 13.10
C GLN A 102 -0.72 17.59 12.57
N ALA A 103 0.13 16.59 12.85
CA ALA A 103 1.49 16.55 12.30
C ALA A 103 1.50 16.49 10.76
N TYR A 104 0.61 15.70 10.16
CA TYR A 104 0.44 15.66 8.70
C TYR A 104 -0.07 16.99 8.13
N GLN A 105 -1.01 17.65 8.81
CA GLN A 105 -1.49 18.99 8.40
C GLN A 105 -0.38 20.03 8.47
N GLU A 106 0.38 20.09 9.55
CA GLU A 106 1.52 21.01 9.70
C GLU A 106 2.58 20.77 8.61
N GLN A 107 2.83 19.50 8.22
CA GLN A 107 3.76 19.15 7.16
C GLN A 107 3.24 19.50 5.75
N LEU A 108 1.92 19.45 5.53
CA LEU A 108 1.27 19.93 4.29
C LEU A 108 1.30 21.46 4.17
N GLU A 109 1.46 22.16 5.29
CA GLU A 109 1.60 23.62 5.39
C GLU A 109 3.06 24.10 5.34
N ASP A 110 3.98 23.26 4.82
CA ASP A 110 5.43 23.51 4.70
C ASP A 110 6.18 23.75 6.04
N ASN A 111 5.60 23.33 7.17
CA ASN A 111 6.27 23.39 8.47
C ASN A 111 7.08 22.11 8.78
N PHE A 112 8.33 22.07 8.31
CA PHE A 112 9.23 20.93 8.47
C PHE A 112 9.89 20.80 9.86
N GLU A 113 9.56 21.66 10.84
CA GLU A 113 10.01 21.47 12.23
C GLU A 113 9.39 20.21 12.85
N VAL A 114 8.21 19.78 12.35
CA VAL A 114 7.64 18.46 12.68
C VAL A 114 8.22 17.41 11.77
N ARG A 115 9.24 16.71 12.28
CA ARG A 115 9.87 15.59 11.58
C ARG A 115 9.09 14.31 11.83
N ILE A 116 8.30 13.88 10.85
CA ILE A 116 7.91 12.47 10.76
C ILE A 116 9.12 11.74 10.17
N GLN A 117 9.86 11.02 11.02
CA GLN A 117 10.96 10.18 10.56
C GLN A 117 10.39 8.93 9.91
N VAL A 118 10.40 8.91 8.57
CA VAL A 118 10.12 7.73 7.77
C VAL A 118 11.41 6.93 7.62
N CYS A 119 11.54 5.83 8.36
CA CYS A 119 12.57 4.85 8.09
C CYS A 119 12.05 3.88 7.02
N VAL A 120 12.72 3.89 5.87
CA VAL A 120 12.51 2.93 4.76
C VAL A 120 13.47 1.76 4.94
#